data_AF-A0AAP3A5H0-F1
#
_entry.id   AF-A0AAP3A5H0-F1
#
_cell.length_a   1.000
_cell.length_b   1.000
_cell.length_c   1.000
_cell.angle_alpha   90.00
_cell.angle_beta   90.00
_cell.angle_gamma   90.00
#
_symmetry.space_group_name_H-M   'P 1'
#
loop_
_entity.id
_entity.type
_entity.pdbx_description
1 polymer ?
#
loop_
_entity_poly.entity_id
_entity_poly.type
_entity_poly.pdbx_seq_one_letter_code
_entity_poly.pdbx_strand_id
1 'polypeptide(L)' 'MYNVGDSAFALTIEGEAMTTSSGISFPRGSVVTFSPLVKAKSKDYVIASLDKEQILSFKQVYIGEIETNLVSLNPM' A
#
# COMPACT_ATOMS: atom_id res chain seq x y z
N MET A 1 14.03 -11.05 -13.94
CA MET A 1 13.14 -9.95 -14.35
C MET A 1 11.79 -10.20 -13.70
N TYR A 2 11.31 -9.28 -12.87
CA TYR A 2 9.96 -9.37 -12.33
C TYR A 2 9.02 -8.87 -13.42
N ASN A 3 8.20 -9.75 -13.98
CA ASN A 3 7.12 -9.34 -14.89
C ASN A 3 6.01 -8.74 -14.02
N VAL A 4 5.88 -7.42 -14.04
CA VAL A 4 4.94 -6.67 -13.19
C VAL A 4 3.56 -6.54 -13.85
N GLY A 5 3.39 -7.10 -15.06
CA GLY A 5 2.20 -6.94 -15.90
C GLY A 5 2.12 -5.56 -16.55
N ASP A 6 1.50 -5.48 -17.73
CA ASP A 6 1.43 -4.26 -18.56
C ASP A 6 0.61 -3.12 -17.94
N SER A 7 -0.02 -3.35 -16.79
CA SER A 7 -0.84 -2.38 -16.06
C SER A 7 -0.21 -1.87 -14.77
N ALA A 8 1.07 -2.19 -14.52
CA ALA A 8 1.78 -1.67 -13.36
C ALA A 8 1.99 -0.16 -13.47
N PHE A 9 1.89 0.54 -12.34
CA PHE A 9 2.13 1.97 -12.25
C PHE A 9 2.92 2.30 -10.98
N ALA A 10 3.67 3.39 -11.03
CA ALA A 10 4.43 3.87 -9.88
C ALA A 10 3.83 5.15 -9.33
N LEU A 11 3.88 5.30 -8.00
CA LEU A 11 3.47 6.51 -7.29
C LEU A 11 4.58 6.98 -6.36
N THR A 12 4.72 8.30 -6.27
CA THR A 12 5.51 8.94 -5.22
C THR A 12 4.67 8.96 -3.95
N ILE A 13 5.22 8.45 -2.85
CA ILE A 13 4.54 8.44 -1.56
C ILE A 13 4.55 9.83 -0.97
N GLU A 14 3.35 10.34 -0.73
CA GLU A 14 3.09 11.57 -0.01
C GLU A 14 2.70 11.27 1.44
N GLY A 15 3.16 12.11 2.36
CA GLY A 15 2.91 11.94 3.80
C GLY A 15 3.79 10.88 4.47
N GLU A 16 3.53 10.64 5.77
CA GLU A 16 4.40 9.83 6.63
C GLU A 16 3.75 8.55 7.14
N ALA A 17 2.55 8.19 6.66
CA ALA A 17 1.77 7.09 7.22
C ALA A 17 2.44 5.71 7.05
N MET A 18 3.34 5.58 6.08
CA MET A 18 4.11 4.36 5.84
C MET A 18 5.58 4.49 6.25
N THR A 19 5.93 5.58 6.95
CA THR A 19 7.25 5.81 7.54
C THR A 19 7.33 5.14 8.91
N THR A 20 8.29 4.25 9.11
CA THR A 20 8.61 3.64 10.40
C THR A 20 10.12 3.66 10.64
N SER A 21 10.52 3.66 11.91
CA SER A 21 11.92 3.57 12.37
C SER A 21 12.45 2.13 12.42
N SER A 22 11.60 1.12 12.16
CA SER A 22 11.99 -0.28 12.21
C SER A 22 11.30 -1.11 11.12
N GLY A 23 12.01 -2.11 10.58
CA GLY A 23 11.48 -2.98 9.53
C GLY A 23 11.41 -2.30 8.16
N ILE A 24 10.44 -2.74 7.33
CA ILE A 24 10.18 -2.15 6.01
C ILE A 24 9.52 -0.78 6.23
N SER A 25 9.98 0.24 5.50
CA SER A 25 9.53 1.62 5.63
C SER A 25 9.44 2.27 4.25
N PHE A 26 8.45 3.13 4.06
CA PHE A 26 8.25 3.92 2.85
C PHE A 26 8.13 5.40 3.20
N PRO A 27 9.27 6.09 3.45
CA PRO A 27 9.28 7.52 3.75
C PRO A 27 8.69 8.37 2.61
N ARG A 28 8.26 9.59 2.93
CA ARG A 28 7.88 10.59 1.92
C ARG A 28 8.93 10.71 0.83
N GLY A 29 8.47 10.75 -0.42
CA GLY A 29 9.32 10.82 -1.61
C GLY A 29 9.76 9.45 -2.15
N SER A 30 9.44 8.35 -1.46
CA SER A 30 9.64 7.00 -2.00
C SER A 30 8.82 6.80 -3.27
N VAL A 31 9.38 6.13 -4.27
CA VAL A 31 8.63 5.70 -5.46
C VAL A 31 8.29 4.22 -5.33
N VAL A 32 6.99 3.91 -5.28
CA VAL A 32 6.49 2.54 -5.10
C VAL A 32 5.71 2.11 -6.34
N THR A 33 6.03 0.93 -6.86
CA THR A 33 5.33 0.34 -8.02
C THR A 33 4.25 -0.63 -7.55
N PHE A 34 3.05 -0.47 -8.07
CA PHE A 34 1.89 -1.31 -7.80
C PHE A 34 1.48 -2.06 -9.06
N SER A 35 1.10 -3.33 -8.90
CA SER A 35 0.48 -4.13 -9.97
C SER A 35 -0.99 -4.38 -9.63
N PRO A 36 -1.95 -3.72 -10.31
CA PRO A 36 -3.37 -3.86 -9.98
C PRO A 36 -3.94 -5.23 -10.34
N LEU A 37 -3.25 -5.99 -11.20
CA LEU A 37 -3.68 -7.32 -11.63
C LEU A 37 -3.25 -8.43 -10.66
N VAL A 38 -2.38 -8.11 -9.69
CA VAL A 38 -1.94 -9.06 -8.66
C VAL A 38 -2.91 -8.97 -7.49
N LYS A 39 -3.59 -10.09 -7.19
CA LYS A 39 -4.49 -10.19 -6.03
C LYS A 39 -3.67 -10.08 -4.74
N ALA A 40 -4.00 -9.10 -3.91
CA ALA A 40 -3.36 -8.89 -2.61
C ALA A 40 -3.61 -10.06 -1.64
N LYS A 41 -2.61 -10.34 -0.82
CA LYS A 41 -2.62 -11.27 0.30
C LYS A 41 -2.50 -10.51 1.61
N SER A 42 -2.91 -11.15 2.71
CA SER A 42 -2.71 -10.59 4.04
C SER A 42 -1.22 -10.29 4.26
N LYS A 43 -0.92 -9.12 4.83
CA LYS A 43 0.39 -8.47 5.01
C LYS A 43 1.01 -7.82 3.78
N ASP A 44 0.37 -7.84 2.61
CA ASP A 44 0.86 -7.10 1.45
C ASP A 44 0.70 -5.58 1.65
N TYR A 45 1.49 -4.81 0.90
CA TYR A 45 1.39 -3.36 0.81
C TYR A 45 0.54 -2.99 -0.40
N VAL A 46 -0.57 -2.29 -0.17
CA VAL A 46 -1.59 -2.01 -1.18
C VAL A 46 -1.93 -0.54 -1.23
N ILE A 47 -2.33 -0.09 -2.40
CA ILE A 47 -3.10 1.14 -2.53
C ILE A 47 -4.58 0.79 -2.54
N ALA A 48 -5.36 1.43 -1.68
CA ALA A 48 -6.79 1.21 -1.55
C ALA A 48 -7.54 2.52 -1.79
N SER A 49 -8.68 2.44 -2.48
CA SER A 49 -9.63 3.55 -2.60
C SER A 49 -10.61 3.47 -1.44
N LEU A 50 -10.66 4.50 -0.60
CA LEU A 50 -11.62 4.61 0.50
C LEU A 50 -12.79 5.50 0.05
N ASP A 51 -14.00 4.92 0.03
CA ASP A 51 -15.29 5.57 -0.22
C ASP A 51 -15.45 6.40 -1.51
N LYS A 52 -16.61 7.08 -1.63
CA LYS A 52 -17.06 7.88 -2.78
C LYS A 52 -16.14 9.06 -3.15
N GLU A 53 -15.22 9.43 -2.28
CA GLU A 53 -14.33 10.58 -2.46
C GLU A 53 -13.07 10.27 -3.29
N GLN A 54 -12.89 9.03 -3.76
CA GLN A 54 -11.73 8.61 -4.56
C GLN A 54 -10.39 8.88 -3.85
N ILE A 55 -10.38 8.82 -2.51
CA ILE A 55 -9.15 9.00 -1.74
C ILE A 55 -8.34 7.70 -1.83
N LEU A 56 -7.18 7.79 -2.47
CA LEU A 56 -6.21 6.71 -2.53
C LEU A 56 -5.34 6.73 -1.27
N SER A 57 -5.25 5.58 -0.59
CA SER A 57 -4.44 5.42 0.61
C SER A 57 -3.48 4.25 0.46
N PHE A 58 -2.19 4.49 0.74
CA PHE A 58 -1.17 3.45 0.77
C PHE A 58 -1.05 2.88 2.20
N LYS A 59 -1.28 1.56 2.34
CA LYS A 59 -1.39 0.84 3.63
C LYS A 59 -0.87 -0.59 3.53
N GLN A 60 -0.63 -1.23 4.67
CA GLN A 60 -0.50 -2.68 4.77
C GLN A 60 -1.87 -3.31 5.01
N VAL A 61 -2.25 -4.32 4.24
CA VAL A 61 -3.56 -4.99 4.36
C VAL A 61 -3.49 -6.20 5.27
N TYR A 62 -4.46 -6.39 6.15
CA TYR A 62 -4.66 -7.59 6.95
C TYR A 62 -6.03 -8.17 6.65
N ILE A 63 -6.04 -9.29 5.91
CA ILE A 63 -7.27 -9.95 5.47
C ILE A 63 -7.60 -11.06 6.48
N GLY A 64 -8.69 -10.88 7.23
CA GLY A 64 -9.29 -11.88 8.10
C GLY A 64 -10.53 -12.53 7.46
N GLU A 65 -11.14 -13.48 8.18
CA GLU A 65 -12.36 -14.17 7.71
C GLU A 65 -13.60 -13.27 7.74
N ILE A 66 -13.65 -12.32 8.69
CA ILE A 66 -14.80 -11.44 8.94
C ILE A 66 -14.55 -10.05 8.37
N GLU A 67 -13.34 -9.52 8.55
CA GLU A 67 -13.01 -8.15 8.17
C GLU A 67 -11.62 -8.05 7.53
N THR A 68 -11.45 -7.01 6.70
CA THR A 68 -10.17 -6.62 6.14
C THR A 68 -9.77 -5.26 6.70
N ASN A 69 -8.59 -5.21 7.30
CA ASN A 69 -8.04 -4.01 7.92
C ASN A 69 -6.93 -3.41 7.06
N LEU A 70 -6.87 -2.08 7.00
CA LEU A 70 -5.78 -1.33 6.36
C LEU A 70 -5.01 -0.56 7.42
N VAL A 71 -3.72 -0.86 7.56
CA VAL A 71 -2.89 -0.42 8.68
C VAL A 71 -1.72 0.42 8.18
N SER A 72 -1.50 1.57 8.82
CA SER A 72 -0.31 2.39 8.65
C SER A 72 0.89 1.71 9.31
N LEU A 73 2.08 1.82 8.71
CA LEU A 73 3.31 1.39 9.39
C LEU A 73 3.75 2.38 10.46
N ASN A 74 3.41 3.65 10.27
CA ASN A 74 3.67 4.68 11.25
C ASN A 74 2.69 4.51 12.44
N PRO A 75 3.20 4.29 13.66
CA PRO A 75 2.37 4.17 14.86
C PRO A 75 1.89 5.53 15.42
N MET A 76 2.38 6.64 14.87
CA MET A 76 2.07 8.02 15.30
C MET A 76 0.97 8.66 14.46
#